data_AF-A0AAW0BVR3-F1
#
_entry.id   AF-A0AAW0BVR3-F1
#
_cell.length_a   1.000
_cell.length_b   1.000
_cell.length_c   1.000
_cell.angle_alpha   90.00
_cell.angle_beta   90.00
_cell.angle_gamma   90.00
#
_symmetry.space_group_name_H-M   'P 1'
#
loop_
_entity.id
_entity.type
_entity.pdbx_description
1 polymer ?
#
loop_
_entity_poly.entity_id
_entity_poly.type
_entity_poly.pdbx_seq_one_letter_code
_entity_poly.pdbx_strand_id
1 'polypeptide(L)'
;MSVESSRRKSTRLQSKASQNYKYLFDDGAEEEDVPKRSTKRARTSRKGKGKSKNVGKLSTLPKMPMDILFLIFSFLPPQSLLSLTRVNHVFRDTLLSKSSVSVWITMRNTYQVPKPSEDLSEPEWAKLLFDGTRCQVCGAKGVTRVDFILQRRICYGCVRHNGVSAGRFNSAFWGEDDSVLEYVIPTPGYGGYSPTMYYNLSEVEIVLSELSRRRGPDLEAYIKRRQAYNQRLQDHAVLCNKWLRSCEVERAQEAAQLSRSREEAVKQRLLEMGYSEEDARSADYEVNAVYRSAPLTERSWTGMRPALLSHIHRGRLKRLLFEQETELASRCELVQKRLLEHRISLPPKEWQQLPSLQFICALPSLRDLLARPDRQVVTDIEVDTAFAAIPEEIEAWLSQLKSSVGEEIDQINRMVYKERGYRYDVARPHFKMAQEEFDSLVPTPGQQSLEMATTWVSCLACRKSWSTLSTAIRHSCGRVTSSQSERATFGVSTMLPVITLLQLSGMDIISTTADEMDDKGVVFRCTRKDRHRVRSGSDADFIGTWRSFVGQLWKLSTDIH
;
A
#
# COMPACT_ATOMS: atom_id res chain seq x y z
N MET A 1 -27.42 -63.94 -33.00
CA MET A 1 -27.14 -64.45 -31.64
C MET A 1 -25.77 -63.97 -31.22
N SER A 2 -25.74 -63.34 -30.04
CA SER A 2 -24.63 -62.96 -29.15
C SER A 2 -23.25 -62.64 -29.71
N VAL A 3 -22.90 -61.35 -29.59
CA VAL A 3 -21.54 -60.85 -29.44
C VAL A 3 -21.20 -60.91 -27.95
N GLU A 4 -20.23 -61.74 -27.58
CA GLU A 4 -19.67 -61.79 -26.24
C GLU A 4 -18.16 -61.63 -26.37
N SER A 5 -17.63 -60.47 -25.97
CA SER A 5 -16.19 -60.28 -25.81
C SER A 5 -15.89 -59.74 -24.41
N SER A 6 -15.15 -60.57 -23.68
CA SER A 6 -14.65 -60.32 -22.34
C SER A 6 -13.70 -59.12 -22.32
N ARG A 7 -14.00 -58.10 -21.51
CA ARG A 7 -13.03 -57.09 -21.07
C ARG A 7 -12.63 -57.32 -19.61
N ARG A 8 -11.33 -57.52 -19.43
CA ARG A 8 -10.64 -57.75 -18.15
C ARG A 8 -10.81 -56.56 -17.21
N LYS A 9 -11.09 -56.86 -15.94
CA LYS A 9 -11.05 -55.97 -14.78
C LYS A 9 -9.60 -55.69 -14.38
N SER A 10 -9.28 -54.45 -14.03
CA SER A 10 -8.20 -54.13 -13.09
C SER A 10 -8.60 -52.92 -12.24
N THR A 11 -8.29 -53.04 -10.97
CA THR A 11 -8.79 -52.31 -9.80
C THR A 11 -7.93 -51.11 -9.41
N ARG A 12 -8.62 -50.08 -8.90
CA ARG A 12 -8.23 -49.22 -7.76
C ARG A 12 -7.07 -48.23 -7.96
N LEU A 13 -7.41 -46.94 -8.07
CA LEU A 13 -6.67 -45.81 -7.50
C LEU A 13 -7.67 -44.67 -7.21
N GLN A 14 -8.25 -44.69 -6.01
CA GLN A 14 -8.77 -43.49 -5.34
C GLN A 14 -7.61 -42.86 -4.56
N SER A 15 -7.63 -41.52 -4.47
CA SER A 15 -6.70 -40.61 -3.77
C SER A 15 -5.57 -40.01 -4.62
N LYS A 16 -5.43 -38.68 -4.47
CA LYS A 16 -4.45 -37.73 -5.03
C LYS A 16 -4.86 -36.97 -6.30
N ALA A 17 -5.67 -35.93 -6.10
CA ALA A 17 -5.59 -34.67 -6.85
C ALA A 17 -6.29 -33.53 -6.09
N SER A 18 -5.95 -33.35 -4.81
CA SER A 18 -6.18 -32.10 -4.06
C SER A 18 -4.82 -31.56 -3.67
N GLN A 19 -4.16 -30.87 -4.59
CA GLN A 19 -2.96 -30.04 -4.35
C GLN A 19 -2.53 -29.44 -5.69
N ASN A 20 -3.11 -28.30 -6.06
CA ASN A 20 -2.42 -27.18 -6.70
C ASN A 20 -3.40 -26.02 -6.94
N TYR A 21 -2.86 -24.80 -6.97
CA TYR A 21 -3.54 -23.48 -7.04
C TYR A 21 -3.83 -22.82 -5.68
N LYS A 22 -2.74 -22.63 -4.92
CA LYS A 22 -2.61 -21.60 -3.88
C LYS A 22 -1.53 -20.61 -4.34
N TYR A 23 -1.89 -19.58 -5.10
CA TYR A 23 -1.09 -18.35 -5.24
C TYR A 23 -2.01 -17.22 -5.74
N LEU A 24 -2.22 -16.23 -4.87
CA LEU A 24 -2.47 -14.79 -5.08
C LEU A 24 -3.23 -14.29 -3.83
N PHE A 25 -2.70 -13.24 -3.22
CA PHE A 25 -2.96 -12.70 -1.87
C PHE A 25 -2.10 -13.31 -0.76
N ASP A 26 -0.85 -12.85 -0.70
CA ASP A 26 0.00 -12.85 0.48
C ASP A 26 0.30 -11.38 0.80
N ASP A 27 -0.35 -10.85 1.85
CA ASP A 27 0.05 -9.61 2.53
C ASP A 27 0.64 -10.07 3.86
N GLY A 28 1.96 -9.92 3.99
CA GLY A 28 2.70 -10.27 5.18
C GLY A 28 2.39 -9.32 6.34
N ALA A 29 1.97 -9.90 7.47
CA ALA A 29 2.13 -9.32 8.78
C ALA A 29 3.02 -10.29 9.58
N GLU A 30 4.18 -9.80 9.99
CA GLU A 30 5.12 -10.49 10.88
C GLU A 30 4.48 -10.66 12.27
N GLU A 31 4.29 -11.90 12.72
CA GLU A 31 4.01 -12.25 14.11
C GLU A 31 5.32 -12.64 14.80
N GLU A 32 5.75 -11.84 15.78
CA GLU A 32 6.77 -12.23 16.74
C GLU A 32 6.22 -13.25 17.76
N ASP A 33 7.06 -14.24 18.04
CA ASP A 33 6.81 -15.47 18.79
C ASP A 33 6.93 -15.24 20.32
N VAL A 34 5.88 -15.56 21.10
CA VAL A 34 5.98 -15.70 22.57
C VAL A 34 5.18 -16.93 23.05
N PRO A 35 5.77 -17.88 23.82
CA PRO A 35 5.13 -19.17 24.05
C PRO A 35 4.28 -19.28 25.33
N LYS A 36 3.16 -20.00 25.17
CA LYS A 36 2.49 -20.97 26.07
C LYS A 36 2.07 -20.54 27.50
N ARG A 37 0.77 -20.70 27.79
CA ARG A 37 0.31 -21.66 28.82
C ARG A 37 -1.21 -21.93 28.80
N SER A 38 -1.57 -23.19 28.57
CA SER A 38 -2.91 -23.71 28.83
C SER A 38 -3.15 -23.81 30.34
N THR A 39 -4.20 -23.18 30.86
CA THR A 39 -4.72 -23.48 32.20
C THR A 39 -6.17 -23.94 32.10
N LYS A 40 -6.38 -25.21 32.46
CA LYS A 40 -7.71 -25.80 32.72
C LYS A 40 -8.35 -25.03 33.86
N ARG A 41 -9.47 -24.34 33.61
CA ARG A 41 -10.27 -23.73 34.68
C ARG A 41 -11.18 -24.78 35.31
N ALA A 42 -10.86 -25.15 36.55
CA ALA A 42 -11.74 -25.89 37.44
C ALA A 42 -12.97 -25.04 37.82
N ARG A 43 -14.16 -25.66 37.83
CA ARG A 43 -15.39 -25.08 38.38
C ARG A 43 -15.26 -24.96 39.90
N THR A 44 -15.12 -23.75 40.42
CA THR A 44 -15.39 -23.46 41.83
C THR A 44 -16.72 -22.71 41.93
N SER A 45 -17.74 -23.36 42.47
CA SER A 45 -18.99 -22.73 42.86
C SER A 45 -18.74 -21.81 44.07
N ARG A 46 -18.85 -20.50 43.89
CA ARG A 46 -19.03 -19.56 45.01
C ARG A 46 -20.42 -18.95 44.93
N LYS A 47 -21.25 -19.33 45.90
CA LYS A 47 -22.51 -18.66 46.25
C LYS A 47 -22.18 -17.22 46.66
N GLY A 48 -22.30 -16.28 45.72
CA GLY A 48 -22.32 -14.85 46.00
C GLY A 48 -23.76 -14.34 45.89
N LYS A 49 -24.33 -13.89 47.01
CA LYS A 49 -25.59 -13.11 47.03
C LYS A 49 -25.34 -11.79 46.29
N GLY A 50 -25.57 -11.78 44.98
CA GLY A 50 -25.65 -10.56 44.18
C GLY A 50 -27.06 -10.00 44.26
N LYS A 51 -27.21 -8.80 44.82
CA LYS A 51 -28.41 -7.96 44.67
C LYS A 51 -28.77 -7.93 43.19
N SER A 52 -29.96 -8.44 42.86
CA SER A 52 -30.57 -8.32 41.54
C SER A 52 -30.54 -6.85 41.15
N LYS A 53 -29.68 -6.49 40.18
CA LYS A 53 -29.86 -5.26 39.44
C LYS A 53 -31.24 -5.38 38.80
N ASN A 54 -32.11 -4.41 39.07
CA ASN A 54 -33.39 -4.23 38.41
C ASN A 54 -33.22 -4.48 36.90
N VAL A 55 -33.56 -5.69 36.46
CA VAL A 55 -33.82 -5.98 35.05
C VAL A 55 -35.08 -5.19 34.79
N GLY A 56 -34.91 -3.96 34.29
CA GLY A 56 -36.01 -3.13 33.84
C GLY A 56 -36.92 -3.97 32.96
N LYS A 57 -38.23 -3.83 33.17
CA LYS A 57 -39.31 -4.64 32.60
C LYS A 57 -39.39 -4.53 31.06
N LEU A 58 -38.37 -4.97 30.33
CA LEU A 58 -38.43 -5.23 28.88
C LEU A 58 -39.41 -6.37 28.55
N SER A 59 -39.85 -7.14 29.56
CA SER A 59 -40.97 -8.08 29.49
C SER A 59 -42.31 -7.43 29.12
N THR A 60 -42.40 -6.10 29.13
CA THR A 60 -43.62 -5.35 28.78
C THR A 60 -43.69 -5.02 27.29
N LEU A 61 -42.55 -4.98 26.58
CA LEU A 61 -42.50 -4.64 25.15
C LEU A 61 -43.32 -5.64 24.31
N PRO A 62 -43.18 -6.99 24.46
CA PRO A 62 -44.01 -7.94 23.72
C PRO A 62 -45.49 -7.96 24.15
N LYS A 63 -45.86 -7.26 25.23
CA LYS A 63 -47.23 -7.17 25.76
C LYS A 63 -47.96 -5.90 25.32
N MET A 64 -47.29 -5.01 24.58
CA MET A 64 -47.90 -3.81 24.03
C MET A 64 -48.85 -4.14 22.88
N PRO A 65 -49.90 -3.31 22.64
CA PRO A 65 -50.73 -3.45 21.45
C PRO A 65 -49.88 -3.43 20.17
N MET A 66 -50.29 -4.24 19.19
CA MET A 66 -49.56 -4.42 17.93
C MET A 66 -49.34 -3.10 17.18
N ASP A 67 -50.31 -2.17 17.23
CA ASP A 67 -50.23 -0.88 16.55
C ASP A 67 -49.08 -0.01 17.08
N ILE A 68 -48.87 -0.02 18.41
CA ILE A 68 -47.77 0.71 19.04
C ILE A 68 -46.43 0.06 18.70
N LEU A 69 -46.38 -1.28 18.65
CA LEU A 69 -45.18 -2.00 18.25
C LEU A 69 -44.81 -1.72 16.79
N PHE A 70 -45.78 -1.74 15.87
CA PHE A 70 -45.54 -1.41 14.47
C PHE A 70 -45.11 0.04 14.28
N LEU A 71 -45.68 0.98 15.05
CA LEU A 71 -45.21 2.36 15.06
C LEU A 71 -43.74 2.44 15.50
N ILE A 72 -43.37 1.82 16.63
CA ILE A 72 -41.98 1.80 17.11
C ILE A 72 -41.06 1.17 16.05
N PHE A 73 -41.44 0.02 15.49
CA PHE A 73 -40.63 -0.70 14.50
C PHE A 73 -40.44 0.10 13.20
N SER A 74 -41.42 0.94 12.82
CA SER A 74 -41.32 1.79 11.63
C SER A 74 -40.25 2.88 11.72
N PHE A 75 -39.82 3.25 12.93
CA PHE A 75 -38.73 4.20 13.16
C PHE A 75 -37.35 3.54 13.28
N LEU A 76 -37.28 2.20 13.25
CA LEU A 76 -36.00 1.50 13.41
C LEU A 76 -35.22 1.44 12.09
N PRO A 77 -33.88 1.54 12.14
CA PRO A 77 -33.07 1.33 10.96
C PRO A 77 -33.13 -0.15 10.50
N PRO A 78 -32.92 -0.44 9.21
CA PRO A 78 -33.16 -1.76 8.60
C PRO A 78 -32.39 -2.88 9.30
N GLN A 79 -31.14 -2.62 9.69
CA GLN A 79 -30.29 -3.58 10.40
C GLN A 79 -30.83 -3.92 11.80
N SER A 80 -31.39 -2.95 12.50
CA SER A 80 -32.00 -3.16 13.81
C SER A 80 -33.31 -3.94 13.68
N LEU A 81 -34.13 -3.59 12.68
CA LEU A 81 -35.37 -4.31 12.38
C LEU A 81 -35.09 -5.78 12.04
N LEU A 82 -34.10 -6.06 11.18
CA LEU A 82 -33.65 -7.42 10.87
C LEU A 82 -33.08 -8.13 12.09
N SER A 83 -32.33 -7.44 12.95
CA SER A 83 -31.82 -8.03 14.19
C SER A 83 -32.94 -8.42 15.15
N LEU A 84 -34.03 -7.63 15.21
CA LEU A 84 -35.21 -7.97 16.02
C LEU A 84 -35.85 -9.30 15.60
N THR A 85 -35.86 -9.62 14.31
CA THR A 85 -36.35 -10.92 13.81
C THR A 85 -35.52 -12.12 14.28
N ARG A 86 -34.32 -11.89 14.84
CA ARG A 86 -33.38 -12.95 15.27
C ARG A 86 -33.29 -13.13 16.77
N VAL A 87 -33.62 -12.11 17.55
CA VAL A 87 -33.43 -12.11 19.01
C VAL A 87 -34.62 -12.68 19.78
N ASN A 88 -35.81 -12.74 19.17
CA ASN A 88 -37.02 -13.27 19.82
C ASN A 88 -37.96 -13.93 18.79
N HIS A 89 -38.43 -15.14 19.09
CA HIS A 89 -39.39 -15.85 18.23
C HIS A 89 -40.72 -15.08 18.06
N VAL A 90 -41.22 -14.39 19.10
CA VAL A 90 -42.43 -13.58 19.01
C VAL A 90 -42.24 -12.43 18.01
N PHE A 91 -41.11 -11.71 18.11
CA PHE A 91 -40.81 -10.63 17.16
C PHE A 91 -40.58 -11.16 15.75
N ARG A 92 -39.99 -12.35 15.60
CA ARG A 92 -39.85 -13.01 14.31
C ARG A 92 -41.21 -13.30 13.69
N ASP A 93 -42.10 -13.96 14.42
CA ASP A 93 -43.41 -14.36 13.93
C ASP A 93 -44.27 -13.13 13.62
N THR A 94 -44.20 -12.11 14.47
CA THR A 94 -44.87 -10.82 14.24
C THR A 94 -44.34 -10.10 13.01
N LEU A 95 -43.03 -9.87 12.91
CA LEU A 95 -42.42 -9.04 11.84
C LEU A 95 -42.37 -9.73 10.47
N LEU A 96 -42.40 -11.06 10.43
CA LEU A 96 -42.48 -11.81 9.16
C LEU A 96 -43.92 -12.14 8.75
N SER A 97 -44.92 -11.79 9.57
CA SER A 97 -46.33 -11.96 9.21
C SER A 97 -46.78 -10.93 8.17
N LYS A 98 -47.91 -11.21 7.50
CA LYS A 98 -48.54 -10.25 6.58
C LYS A 98 -49.03 -8.98 7.28
N SER A 99 -49.24 -9.02 8.60
CA SER A 99 -49.76 -7.87 9.37
C SER A 99 -48.74 -6.74 9.55
N SER A 100 -47.44 -7.04 9.45
CA SER A 100 -46.35 -6.07 9.62
C SER A 100 -45.80 -5.54 8.30
N VAL A 101 -46.44 -5.82 7.15
CA VAL A 101 -45.97 -5.39 5.83
C VAL A 101 -45.81 -3.85 5.76
N SER A 102 -46.70 -3.11 6.42
CA SER A 102 -46.63 -1.65 6.51
C SER A 102 -45.31 -1.16 7.12
N VAL A 103 -44.76 -1.87 8.12
CA VAL A 103 -43.47 -1.52 8.75
C VAL A 103 -42.33 -1.59 7.73
N TRP A 104 -42.30 -2.65 6.92
CA TRP A 104 -41.26 -2.83 5.91
C TRP A 104 -41.42 -1.87 4.72
N ILE A 105 -42.66 -1.57 4.32
CA ILE A 105 -42.94 -0.54 3.31
C ILE A 105 -42.48 0.85 3.78
N THR A 106 -42.74 1.20 5.05
CA THR A 106 -42.27 2.46 5.62
C THR A 106 -40.75 2.53 5.59
N MET A 107 -40.05 1.48 6.05
CA MET A 107 -38.59 1.39 5.96
C MET A 107 -38.12 1.56 4.50
N ARG A 108 -38.72 0.83 3.56
CA ARG A 108 -38.38 0.93 2.13
C ARG A 108 -38.49 2.37 1.62
N ASN A 109 -39.59 3.06 1.95
CA ASN A 109 -39.82 4.44 1.53
C ASN A 109 -38.83 5.42 2.20
N THR A 110 -38.52 5.26 3.48
CA THR A 110 -37.55 6.09 4.21
C THR A 110 -36.15 6.02 3.58
N TYR A 111 -35.72 4.83 3.16
CA TYR A 111 -34.42 4.62 2.51
C TYR A 111 -34.47 4.70 0.98
N GLN A 112 -35.62 5.12 0.42
CA GLN A 112 -35.86 5.25 -1.03
C GLN A 112 -35.50 3.98 -1.82
N VAL A 113 -35.66 2.82 -1.18
CA VAL A 113 -35.33 1.52 -1.74
C VAL A 113 -36.36 1.17 -2.82
N PRO A 114 -35.93 0.67 -4.00
CA PRO A 114 -36.85 0.21 -5.04
C PRO A 114 -37.81 -0.86 -4.53
N LYS A 115 -39.03 -0.87 -5.07
CA LYS A 115 -40.03 -1.90 -4.74
C LYS A 115 -39.46 -3.30 -5.05
N PRO A 116 -39.69 -4.32 -4.20
CA PRO A 116 -39.31 -5.69 -4.52
C PRO A 116 -39.96 -6.17 -5.82
N SER A 117 -39.34 -7.16 -6.47
CA SER A 117 -39.96 -7.92 -7.55
C SER A 117 -41.21 -8.65 -7.03
N GLU A 118 -42.12 -9.02 -7.93
CA GLU A 118 -43.35 -9.76 -7.58
C GLU A 118 -43.06 -11.07 -6.80
N ASP A 119 -41.91 -11.68 -7.05
CA ASP A 119 -41.49 -12.95 -6.43
C ASP A 119 -40.93 -12.80 -4.99
N LEU A 120 -40.69 -11.57 -4.52
CA LEU A 120 -40.03 -11.32 -3.22
C LEU A 120 -40.92 -10.57 -2.25
N SER A 121 -40.98 -11.05 -1.01
CA SER A 121 -41.64 -10.32 0.07
C SER A 121 -40.80 -9.13 0.56
N GLU A 122 -41.45 -8.09 1.09
CA GLU A 122 -40.76 -6.91 1.67
C GLU A 122 -39.71 -7.29 2.75
N PRO A 123 -39.95 -8.25 3.68
CA PRO A 123 -38.93 -8.69 4.64
C PRO A 123 -37.74 -9.40 3.98
N GLU A 124 -37.97 -10.23 2.96
CA GLU A 124 -36.90 -10.92 2.23
C GLU A 124 -36.05 -9.94 1.41
N TRP A 125 -36.70 -8.93 0.85
CA TRP A 125 -36.03 -7.83 0.15
C TRP A 125 -35.15 -7.01 1.10
N ALA A 126 -35.69 -6.62 2.25
CA ALA A 126 -34.91 -5.95 3.29
C ALA A 126 -33.72 -6.80 3.74
N LYS A 127 -33.92 -8.11 3.90
CA LYS A 127 -32.86 -9.05 4.22
C LYS A 127 -31.77 -9.06 3.14
N LEU A 128 -32.13 -9.20 1.87
CA LEU A 128 -31.15 -9.22 0.78
C LEU A 128 -30.23 -7.98 0.80
N LEU A 129 -30.83 -6.80 0.99
CA LEU A 129 -30.12 -5.53 0.94
C LEU A 129 -29.29 -5.26 2.20
N PHE A 130 -29.84 -5.51 3.39
CA PHE A 130 -29.27 -5.02 4.65
C PHE A 130 -28.74 -6.12 5.59
N ASP A 131 -28.94 -7.40 5.27
CA ASP A 131 -28.55 -8.53 6.13
C ASP A 131 -27.08 -8.93 5.97
N GLY A 132 -26.19 -8.11 6.52
CA GLY A 132 -24.76 -8.39 6.63
C GLY A 132 -24.04 -8.60 5.28
N THR A 133 -22.83 -9.15 5.36
CA THR A 133 -21.92 -9.29 4.20
C THR A 133 -21.54 -10.75 3.93
N ARG A 134 -22.50 -11.67 4.09
CA ARG A 134 -22.24 -13.11 3.87
C ARG A 134 -22.80 -13.59 2.54
N CYS A 135 -22.04 -14.41 1.82
CA CYS A 135 -22.54 -15.15 0.66
C CYS A 135 -23.69 -16.06 1.10
N GLN A 136 -24.84 -15.95 0.45
CA GLN A 136 -26.02 -16.79 0.74
C GLN A 136 -25.86 -18.23 0.21
N VAL A 137 -24.85 -18.50 -0.62
CA VAL A 137 -24.56 -19.83 -1.16
C VAL A 137 -23.51 -20.55 -0.32
N CYS A 138 -22.32 -19.96 -0.12
CA CYS A 138 -21.20 -20.61 0.57
C CYS A 138 -20.92 -20.07 1.99
N GLY A 139 -21.58 -19.01 2.44
CA GLY A 139 -21.36 -18.42 3.76
C GLY A 139 -20.10 -17.57 3.93
N ALA A 140 -19.31 -17.38 2.87
CA ALA A 140 -18.11 -16.52 2.88
C ALA A 140 -18.43 -15.10 3.36
N LYS A 141 -17.55 -14.52 4.17
CA LYS A 141 -17.71 -13.16 4.74
C LYS A 141 -17.18 -12.10 3.76
N GLY A 142 -17.54 -10.83 3.98
CA GLY A 142 -17.02 -9.69 3.21
C GLY A 142 -17.65 -9.52 1.82
N VAL A 143 -18.76 -10.19 1.54
CA VAL A 143 -19.46 -10.10 0.26
C VAL A 143 -20.40 -8.90 0.28
N THR A 144 -19.98 -7.80 -0.35
CA THR A 144 -20.79 -6.59 -0.51
C THR A 144 -21.73 -6.65 -1.70
N ARG A 145 -21.38 -7.45 -2.72
CA ARG A 145 -22.17 -7.63 -3.94
C ARG A 145 -23.53 -8.27 -3.66
N VAL A 146 -24.58 -7.56 -4.05
CA VAL A 146 -25.93 -8.09 -4.23
C VAL A 146 -26.15 -8.28 -5.72
N ASP A 147 -26.54 -9.48 -6.13
CA ASP A 147 -26.92 -9.76 -7.50
C ASP A 147 -28.43 -9.69 -7.63
N PHE A 148 -28.93 -8.71 -8.38
CA PHE A 148 -30.37 -8.47 -8.52
C PHE A 148 -31.03 -9.37 -9.57
N ILE A 149 -30.26 -10.03 -10.44
CA ILE A 149 -30.77 -11.05 -11.36
C ILE A 149 -30.99 -12.35 -10.60
N LEU A 150 -29.98 -12.79 -9.85
CA LEU A 150 -30.11 -13.99 -8.99
C LEU A 150 -30.87 -13.72 -7.69
N GLN A 151 -31.17 -12.45 -7.41
CA GLN A 151 -31.80 -11.95 -6.19
C GLN A 151 -31.10 -12.43 -4.91
N ARG A 152 -29.76 -12.48 -4.95
CA ARG A 152 -28.93 -13.08 -3.90
C ARG A 152 -27.65 -12.28 -3.65
N ARG A 153 -27.22 -12.26 -2.39
CA ARG A 153 -25.87 -11.83 -2.03
C ARG A 153 -24.92 -12.99 -2.30
N ILE A 154 -24.15 -12.87 -3.38
CA ILE A 154 -23.34 -13.98 -3.91
C ILE A 154 -21.92 -13.51 -4.22
N CYS A 155 -20.92 -14.31 -3.83
CA CYS A 155 -19.54 -14.02 -4.19
C CYS A 155 -19.25 -14.44 -5.63
N TYR A 156 -18.25 -13.80 -6.25
CA TYR A 156 -17.82 -14.15 -7.60
C TYR A 156 -17.43 -15.63 -7.76
N GLY A 157 -16.86 -16.23 -6.72
CA GLY A 157 -16.59 -17.66 -6.69
C GLY A 157 -17.86 -18.47 -6.90
N CYS A 158 -18.94 -18.17 -6.17
CA CYS A 158 -20.21 -18.90 -6.31
C CYS A 158 -20.90 -18.63 -7.65
N VAL A 159 -20.80 -17.42 -8.21
CA VAL A 159 -21.30 -17.14 -9.57
C VAL A 159 -20.63 -18.06 -10.59
N ARG A 160 -19.30 -18.21 -10.51
CA ARG A 160 -18.51 -19.07 -11.41
C ARG A 160 -18.76 -20.57 -11.18
N HIS A 161 -18.83 -21.02 -9.93
CA HIS A 161 -19.00 -22.45 -9.62
C HIS A 161 -20.42 -22.96 -9.88
N ASN A 162 -21.43 -22.08 -9.78
CA ASN A 162 -22.84 -22.42 -10.03
C ASN A 162 -23.34 -21.85 -11.37
N GLY A 163 -22.43 -21.54 -12.28
CA GLY A 163 -22.76 -20.94 -13.56
C GLY A 163 -21.87 -21.45 -14.69
N VAL A 164 -22.37 -21.36 -15.92
CA VAL A 164 -21.67 -21.71 -17.15
C VAL A 164 -21.46 -20.46 -17.99
N SER A 165 -20.26 -20.28 -18.55
CA SER A 165 -20.01 -19.23 -19.54
C SER A 165 -20.44 -19.69 -20.93
N ALA A 166 -20.85 -18.77 -21.81
CA ALA A 166 -21.23 -19.11 -23.21
C ALA A 166 -20.21 -20.02 -23.90
N GLY A 167 -18.91 -19.67 -23.86
CA GLY A 167 -17.84 -20.48 -24.48
C GLY A 167 -17.59 -21.86 -23.84
N ARG A 168 -18.24 -22.19 -22.72
CA ARG A 168 -18.18 -23.51 -22.06
C ARG A 168 -19.53 -24.23 -22.06
N PHE A 169 -20.55 -23.66 -22.69
CA PHE A 169 -21.90 -24.23 -22.68
C PHE A 169 -21.92 -25.64 -23.26
N ASN A 170 -21.42 -25.83 -24.49
CA ASN A 170 -21.38 -27.15 -25.16
C ASN A 170 -20.56 -28.21 -24.40
N SER A 171 -19.59 -27.79 -23.57
CA SER A 171 -18.84 -28.71 -22.72
C SER A 171 -19.61 -29.15 -21.48
N ALA A 172 -20.52 -28.31 -20.97
CA ALA A 172 -21.35 -28.60 -19.81
C ALA A 172 -22.67 -29.29 -20.20
N PHE A 173 -23.26 -28.91 -21.33
CA PHE A 173 -24.53 -29.39 -21.86
C PHE A 173 -24.31 -29.99 -23.26
N TRP A 174 -23.76 -31.21 -23.28
CA TRP A 174 -23.43 -31.88 -24.54
C TRP A 174 -24.70 -32.26 -25.32
N GLY A 175 -24.79 -31.84 -26.58
CA GLY A 175 -25.88 -32.18 -27.49
C GLY A 175 -27.11 -31.27 -27.39
N GLU A 176 -27.07 -30.26 -26.52
CA GLU A 176 -28.09 -29.23 -26.41
C GLU A 176 -27.73 -28.01 -27.29
N ASP A 177 -28.76 -27.27 -27.73
CA ASP A 177 -28.63 -26.06 -28.54
C ASP A 177 -28.35 -24.83 -27.64
N ASP A 178 -27.39 -23.99 -28.00
CA ASP A 178 -26.98 -22.83 -27.22
C ASP A 178 -27.95 -21.65 -27.28
N SER A 179 -28.94 -21.68 -28.17
CA SER A 179 -30.08 -20.74 -28.19
C SER A 179 -30.85 -20.68 -26.86
N VAL A 180 -30.75 -21.72 -26.01
CA VAL A 180 -31.33 -21.67 -24.66
C VAL A 180 -30.80 -20.50 -23.82
N LEU A 181 -29.57 -20.06 -24.09
CA LEU A 181 -28.93 -18.95 -23.38
C LEU A 181 -29.63 -17.62 -23.65
N GLU A 182 -30.39 -17.48 -24.74
CA GLU A 182 -31.23 -16.29 -25.00
C GLU A 182 -32.36 -16.13 -23.97
N TYR A 183 -32.74 -17.23 -23.30
CA TYR A 183 -33.84 -17.28 -22.34
C TYR A 183 -33.38 -17.31 -20.88
N VAL A 184 -32.07 -17.18 -20.63
CA VAL A 184 -31.47 -17.12 -19.30
C VAL A 184 -30.64 -15.84 -19.17
N ILE A 185 -30.86 -15.05 -18.14
CA ILE A 185 -30.12 -13.80 -17.97
C ILE A 185 -28.73 -14.11 -17.38
N PRO A 186 -27.63 -13.69 -18.04
CA PRO A 186 -26.31 -13.89 -17.50
C PRO A 186 -26.01 -12.94 -16.34
N THR A 187 -25.11 -13.38 -15.48
CA THR A 187 -24.60 -12.65 -14.33
C THR A 187 -23.10 -12.37 -14.53
N PRO A 188 -22.60 -11.14 -14.32
CA PRO A 188 -21.18 -10.85 -14.50
C PRO A 188 -20.35 -11.58 -13.45
N GLY A 189 -19.28 -12.24 -13.87
CA GLY A 189 -18.26 -12.83 -13.00
C GLY A 189 -17.26 -11.80 -12.51
N TYR A 190 -16.14 -12.27 -11.94
CA TYR A 190 -15.05 -11.39 -11.54
C TYR A 190 -14.30 -10.89 -12.78
N GLY A 191 -14.09 -9.59 -12.90
CA GLY A 191 -13.36 -8.98 -14.00
C GLY A 191 -13.60 -7.48 -14.04
N GLY A 192 -12.59 -6.72 -14.48
CA GLY A 192 -12.66 -5.26 -14.63
C GLY A 192 -13.58 -4.81 -15.76
N TYR A 193 -13.04 -4.17 -16.79
CA TYR A 193 -13.85 -3.55 -17.87
C TYR A 193 -14.68 -4.52 -18.72
N SER A 194 -14.36 -5.82 -18.75
CA SER A 194 -15.12 -6.84 -19.48
C SER A 194 -15.20 -8.13 -18.65
N PRO A 195 -16.15 -8.24 -17.70
CA PRO A 195 -16.30 -9.44 -16.89
C PRO A 195 -16.86 -10.58 -17.72
N THR A 196 -16.34 -11.80 -17.53
CA THR A 196 -16.95 -13.00 -18.12
C THR A 196 -18.36 -13.18 -17.59
N MET A 197 -19.32 -13.37 -18.48
CA MET A 197 -20.72 -13.62 -18.14
C MET A 197 -20.97 -15.10 -17.83
N TYR A 198 -21.74 -15.36 -16.77
CA TYR A 198 -22.11 -16.70 -16.32
C TYR A 198 -23.64 -16.84 -16.27
N TYR A 199 -24.15 -17.87 -16.94
CA TYR A 199 -25.54 -18.29 -16.86
C TYR A 199 -25.70 -19.26 -15.72
N ASN A 200 -26.66 -19.04 -14.83
CA ASN A 200 -26.87 -19.90 -13.67
C ASN A 200 -27.25 -21.33 -14.13
N LEU A 201 -26.56 -22.34 -13.62
CA LEU A 201 -26.71 -23.73 -14.06
C LEU A 201 -28.13 -24.26 -13.84
N SER A 202 -28.68 -24.08 -12.64
CA SER A 202 -30.04 -24.54 -12.32
C SER A 202 -31.10 -23.87 -13.20
N GLU A 203 -30.90 -22.59 -13.56
CA GLU A 203 -31.84 -21.89 -14.43
C GLU A 203 -31.77 -22.40 -15.87
N VAL A 204 -30.57 -22.67 -16.37
CA VAL A 204 -30.37 -23.29 -17.69
C VAL A 204 -31.05 -24.66 -17.75
N GLU A 205 -30.86 -25.50 -16.74
CA GLU A 205 -31.51 -26.83 -16.65
C GLU A 205 -33.04 -26.75 -16.65
N ILE A 206 -33.61 -25.81 -15.89
CA ILE A 206 -35.07 -25.57 -15.85
C ILE A 206 -35.57 -25.16 -17.23
N VAL A 207 -34.92 -24.20 -17.89
CA VAL A 207 -35.35 -23.70 -19.20
C VAL A 207 -35.21 -24.79 -20.28
N LEU A 208 -34.11 -25.55 -20.30
CA LEU A 208 -33.94 -26.70 -21.20
C LEU A 208 -35.06 -27.73 -21.02
N SER A 209 -35.39 -28.05 -19.76
CA SER A 209 -36.49 -28.97 -19.44
C SER A 209 -37.85 -28.45 -19.92
N GLU A 210 -38.13 -27.14 -19.81
CA GLU A 210 -39.39 -26.56 -20.29
C GLU A 210 -39.45 -26.50 -21.83
N LEU A 211 -38.35 -26.16 -22.50
CA LEU A 211 -38.28 -26.13 -23.96
C LEU A 211 -38.43 -27.53 -24.57
N SER A 212 -37.79 -28.54 -23.97
CA SER A 212 -37.84 -29.91 -24.48
C SER A 212 -39.25 -30.54 -24.39
N ARG A 213 -40.03 -30.18 -23.36
CA ARG A 213 -41.38 -30.73 -23.10
C ARG A 213 -42.50 -30.09 -23.92
N ARG A 214 -42.27 -28.92 -24.54
CA ARG A 214 -43.30 -28.13 -25.23
C ARG A 214 -43.13 -28.17 -26.74
N ARG A 215 -44.24 -28.04 -27.48
CA ARG A 215 -44.26 -28.02 -28.95
C ARG A 215 -45.35 -27.06 -29.45
N GLY A 216 -45.17 -26.55 -30.67
CA GLY A 216 -46.17 -25.72 -31.34
C GLY A 216 -46.58 -24.47 -30.54
N PRO A 217 -47.89 -24.14 -30.49
CA PRO A 217 -48.37 -22.91 -29.83
C PRO A 217 -48.02 -22.78 -28.35
N ASP A 218 -47.91 -23.90 -27.62
CA ASP A 218 -47.55 -23.86 -26.19
C ASP A 218 -46.08 -23.48 -25.96
N LEU A 219 -45.19 -23.89 -26.88
CA LEU A 219 -43.78 -23.48 -26.86
C LEU A 219 -43.65 -21.98 -27.09
N GLU A 220 -44.35 -21.44 -28.10
CA GLU A 220 -44.37 -20.00 -28.41
C GLU A 220 -44.92 -19.18 -27.23
N ALA A 221 -46.00 -19.66 -26.59
CA ALA A 221 -46.57 -19.04 -25.41
C ALA A 221 -45.59 -19.03 -24.22
N TYR A 222 -44.85 -20.14 -24.01
CA TYR A 222 -43.81 -20.20 -22.99
C TYR A 222 -42.67 -19.22 -23.28
N ILE A 223 -42.12 -19.22 -24.49
CA ILE A 223 -41.03 -18.31 -24.89
C ILE A 223 -41.44 -16.86 -24.64
N LYS A 224 -42.64 -16.46 -25.07
CA LYS A 224 -43.14 -15.10 -24.86
C LYS A 224 -43.27 -14.74 -23.37
N ARG A 225 -43.82 -15.66 -22.55
CA ARG A 225 -43.89 -15.46 -21.08
C ARG A 225 -42.50 -15.35 -20.46
N ARG A 226 -41.56 -16.18 -20.90
CA ARG A 226 -40.20 -16.22 -20.38
C ARG A 226 -39.41 -14.96 -20.73
N GLN A 227 -39.52 -14.47 -21.97
CA GLN A 227 -38.94 -13.19 -22.39
C GLN A 227 -39.53 -12.02 -21.59
N ALA A 228 -40.86 -11.99 -21.40
CA ALA A 228 -41.49 -10.97 -20.58
C ALA A 228 -41.04 -11.03 -19.11
N TYR A 229 -40.85 -12.22 -18.54
CA TYR A 229 -40.27 -12.41 -17.21
C TYR A 229 -38.85 -11.85 -17.14
N ASN A 230 -37.99 -12.24 -18.09
CA ASN A 230 -36.60 -11.80 -18.14
C ASN A 230 -36.50 -10.27 -18.27
N GLN A 231 -37.31 -9.66 -19.14
CA GLN A 231 -37.33 -8.22 -19.32
C GLN A 231 -37.67 -7.50 -18.01
N ARG A 232 -38.75 -7.93 -17.31
CA ARG A 232 -39.13 -7.34 -16.03
C ARG A 232 -38.04 -7.45 -14.97
N LEU A 233 -37.35 -8.59 -14.92
CA LEU A 233 -36.26 -8.82 -13.98
C LEU A 233 -35.03 -7.95 -14.31
N GLN A 234 -34.70 -7.79 -15.59
CA GLN A 234 -33.64 -6.89 -16.04
C GLN A 234 -33.96 -5.43 -15.72
N ASP A 235 -35.17 -4.96 -16.03
CA ASP A 235 -35.62 -3.60 -15.73
C ASP A 235 -35.56 -3.33 -14.22
N HIS A 236 -36.01 -4.29 -13.41
CA HIS A 236 -35.91 -4.23 -11.95
C HIS A 236 -34.46 -4.17 -11.46
N ALA A 237 -33.58 -5.02 -12.02
CA ALA A 237 -32.17 -5.01 -11.67
C ALA A 237 -31.48 -3.70 -12.05
N VAL A 238 -31.84 -3.07 -13.17
CA VAL A 238 -31.34 -1.74 -13.56
C VAL A 238 -31.74 -0.69 -12.53
N LEU A 239 -33.00 -0.68 -12.10
CA LEU A 239 -33.49 0.24 -11.06
C LEU A 239 -32.74 0.03 -9.73
N CYS A 240 -32.56 -1.21 -9.32
CA CYS A 240 -31.86 -1.57 -8.08
C CYS A 240 -30.38 -1.19 -8.11
N ASN A 241 -29.69 -1.46 -9.22
CA ASN A 241 -28.30 -1.04 -9.39
C ASN A 241 -28.15 0.48 -9.41
N LYS A 242 -29.10 1.22 -10.00
CA LYS A 242 -29.09 2.68 -9.99
C LYS A 242 -29.21 3.22 -8.57
N TRP A 243 -30.14 2.69 -7.78
CA TRP A 243 -30.28 3.04 -6.36
C TRP A 243 -29.03 2.67 -5.54
N LEU A 244 -28.47 1.49 -5.75
CA LEU A 244 -27.25 1.08 -5.02
C LEU A 244 -26.09 2.04 -5.30
N ARG A 245 -25.93 2.44 -6.57
CA ARG A 245 -24.93 3.43 -6.99
C ARG A 245 -25.19 4.80 -6.37
N SER A 246 -26.44 5.28 -6.28
CA SER A 246 -26.72 6.57 -5.64
C SER A 246 -26.35 6.54 -4.15
N CYS A 247 -26.66 5.45 -3.44
CA CYS A 247 -26.25 5.29 -2.03
C CYS A 247 -24.72 5.18 -1.86
N GLU A 248 -23.99 4.64 -2.84
CA GLU A 248 -22.53 4.64 -2.84
C GLU A 248 -21.96 6.05 -3.06
N VAL A 249 -22.53 6.80 -3.99
CA VAL A 249 -22.15 8.18 -4.28
C VAL A 249 -22.42 9.08 -3.07
N GLU A 250 -23.59 8.99 -2.44
CA GLU A 250 -23.93 9.75 -1.23
C GLU A 250 -22.95 9.48 -0.10
N ARG A 251 -22.67 8.20 0.21
CA ARG A 251 -21.67 7.83 1.23
C ARG A 251 -20.27 8.36 0.90
N ALA A 252 -19.87 8.31 -0.36
CA ALA A 252 -18.59 8.85 -0.80
C ALA A 252 -18.54 10.39 -0.67
N GLN A 253 -19.63 11.08 -0.96
CA GLN A 253 -19.75 12.52 -0.78
C GLN A 253 -19.71 12.92 0.69
N GLU A 254 -20.42 12.22 1.57
CA GLU A 254 -20.37 12.41 3.02
C GLU A 254 -18.94 12.19 3.55
N ALA A 255 -18.29 11.11 3.13
CA ALA A 255 -16.92 10.80 3.51
C ALA A 255 -15.92 11.87 3.01
N ALA A 256 -16.10 12.38 1.80
CA ALA A 256 -15.31 13.46 1.24
C ALA A 256 -15.56 14.80 1.95
N GLN A 257 -16.81 15.09 2.34
CA GLN A 257 -17.13 16.27 3.12
C GLN A 257 -16.49 16.23 4.50
N LEU A 258 -16.55 15.09 5.20
CA LEU A 258 -15.87 14.91 6.48
C LEU A 258 -14.35 15.06 6.34
N SER A 259 -13.76 14.54 5.26
CA SER A 259 -12.34 14.72 4.98
C SER A 259 -11.98 16.20 4.76
N ARG A 260 -12.75 16.93 3.95
CA ARG A 260 -12.53 18.38 3.73
C ARG A 260 -12.68 19.19 5.00
N SER A 261 -13.72 18.90 5.80
CA SER A 261 -13.89 19.58 7.10
C SER A 261 -12.75 19.28 8.08
N ARG A 262 -12.19 18.07 8.02
CA ARG A 262 -11.01 17.71 8.82
C ARG A 262 -9.77 18.48 8.36
N GLU A 263 -9.53 18.54 7.07
CA GLU A 263 -8.43 19.28 6.46
C GLU A 263 -8.48 20.76 6.86
N GLU A 264 -9.64 21.40 6.72
CA GLU A 264 -9.84 22.80 7.12
C GLU A 264 -9.56 23.03 8.61
N ALA A 265 -10.05 22.13 9.48
CA ALA A 265 -9.78 22.22 10.92
C ALA A 265 -8.29 22.03 11.26
N VAL A 266 -7.57 21.19 10.49
CA VAL A 266 -6.11 21.03 10.62
C VAL A 266 -5.40 22.31 10.19
N LYS A 267 -5.77 22.89 9.04
CA LYS A 267 -5.23 24.15 8.54
C LYS A 267 -5.42 25.27 9.55
N GLN A 268 -6.63 25.41 10.10
CA GLN A 268 -6.92 26.41 11.12
C GLN A 268 -6.04 26.26 12.36
N ARG A 269 -5.84 25.03 12.87
CA ARG A 269 -4.95 24.79 14.02
C ARG A 269 -3.49 25.16 13.72
N LEU A 270 -3.01 24.92 12.50
CA LEU A 270 -1.66 25.33 12.10
C LEU A 270 -1.51 26.85 12.07
N LEU A 271 -2.51 27.57 11.54
CA LEU A 271 -2.55 29.04 11.54
C LEU A 271 -2.59 29.60 12.97
N GLU A 272 -3.37 28.98 13.87
CA GLU A 272 -3.42 29.33 15.29
C GLU A 272 -2.07 29.13 15.99
N MET A 273 -1.31 28.10 15.60
CA MET A 273 0.07 27.87 16.05
C MET A 273 1.08 28.86 15.44
N GLY A 274 0.66 29.70 14.49
CA GLY A 274 1.47 30.75 13.87
C GLY A 274 2.22 30.33 12.60
N TYR A 275 1.88 29.17 12.02
CA TYR A 275 2.37 28.79 10.70
C TYR A 275 1.63 29.55 9.60
N SER A 276 2.25 29.72 8.44
CA SER A 276 1.64 30.40 7.30
C SER A 276 0.66 29.50 6.55
N GLU A 277 -0.15 30.07 5.66
CA GLU A 277 -1.03 29.27 4.80
C GLU A 277 -0.24 28.38 3.83
N GLU A 278 0.93 28.85 3.40
CA GLU A 278 1.85 28.10 2.54
C GLU A 278 2.45 26.88 3.26
N ASP A 279 2.74 27.01 4.56
CA ASP A 279 3.12 25.88 5.41
C ASP A 279 2.02 24.83 5.47
N ALA A 280 0.78 25.27 5.71
CA ALA A 280 -0.36 24.38 5.82
C ALA A 280 -0.63 23.65 4.49
N ARG A 281 -0.55 24.33 3.34
CA ARG A 281 -0.67 23.71 2.01
C ARG A 281 0.46 22.72 1.72
N SER A 282 1.67 22.95 2.20
CA SER A 282 2.79 22.01 1.98
C SER A 282 2.60 20.67 2.71
N ALA A 283 1.83 20.67 3.79
CA ALA A 283 1.52 19.50 4.60
C ALA A 283 0.38 18.64 4.02
N ASP A 284 -0.43 19.22 3.14
CA ASP A 284 -1.58 18.58 2.54
C ASP A 284 -1.19 17.28 1.83
N TYR A 285 -0.07 17.15 1.13
CA TYR A 285 0.12 16.01 0.21
C TYR A 285 0.70 14.72 0.81
N GLU A 286 1.32 14.76 2.00
CA GLU A 286 2.12 13.63 2.49
C GLU A 286 1.58 12.99 3.78
N VAL A 287 0.76 13.71 4.55
CA VAL A 287 0.23 13.19 5.81
C VAL A 287 -1.19 12.64 5.59
N ASN A 288 -1.29 11.37 5.19
CA ASN A 288 -2.56 10.66 4.96
C ASN A 288 -3.58 10.78 6.11
N ALA A 289 -3.12 11.04 7.34
CA ALA A 289 -3.99 11.21 8.49
C ALA A 289 -4.85 12.51 8.44
N VAL A 290 -4.45 13.50 7.64
CA VAL A 290 -5.20 14.75 7.38
C VAL A 290 -6.49 14.48 6.62
N TYR A 291 -6.49 13.54 5.66
CA TYR A 291 -7.66 13.23 4.81
C TYR A 291 -8.53 12.08 5.29
N ARG A 292 -8.44 11.72 6.57
CA ARG A 292 -9.35 10.71 7.11
C ARG A 292 -10.76 11.26 7.14
N SER A 293 -11.72 10.47 6.65
CA SER A 293 -13.17 10.77 6.73
C SER A 293 -13.72 10.65 8.15
N ALA A 294 -13.21 11.48 9.06
CA ALA A 294 -13.60 11.52 10.46
C ALA A 294 -13.34 12.91 11.06
N PRO A 295 -14.19 13.39 11.99
CA PRO A 295 -13.97 14.67 12.67
C PRO A 295 -12.60 14.76 13.34
N LEU A 296 -12.01 15.96 13.36
CA LEU A 296 -10.78 16.22 14.08
C LEU A 296 -11.07 16.22 15.59
N THR A 297 -10.60 15.17 16.27
CA THR A 297 -10.66 15.07 17.74
C THR A 297 -9.31 15.45 18.35
N GLU A 298 -9.31 15.91 19.60
CA GLU A 298 -8.08 16.27 20.29
C GLU A 298 -7.07 15.12 20.32
N ARG A 299 -7.54 13.91 20.64
CA ARG A 299 -6.71 12.70 20.61
C ARG A 299 -6.09 12.45 19.23
N SER A 300 -6.86 12.65 18.16
CA SER A 300 -6.35 12.46 16.79
C SER A 300 -5.37 13.55 16.38
N TRP A 301 -5.55 14.78 16.89
CA TRP A 301 -4.62 15.88 16.70
C TRP A 301 -3.29 15.59 17.41
N THR A 302 -3.31 15.24 18.69
CA THR A 302 -2.10 14.93 19.47
C THR A 302 -1.28 13.82 18.81
N GLY A 303 -1.92 12.79 18.27
CA GLY A 303 -1.24 11.70 17.58
C GLY A 303 -0.66 12.08 16.22
N MET A 304 -1.29 12.98 15.47
CA MET A 304 -0.82 13.40 14.14
C MET A 304 0.20 14.53 14.19
N ARG A 305 0.10 15.42 15.18
CA ARG A 305 0.86 16.66 15.27
C ARG A 305 2.37 16.48 15.07
N PRO A 306 3.06 15.49 15.66
CA PRO A 306 4.51 15.35 15.48
C PRO A 306 4.91 15.10 14.02
N ALA A 307 4.21 14.19 13.33
CA ALA A 307 4.46 13.88 11.93
C ALA A 307 4.14 15.10 11.02
N LEU A 308 3.06 15.81 11.34
CA LEU A 308 2.65 17.01 10.61
C LEU A 308 3.69 18.14 10.74
N LEU A 309 4.16 18.42 11.95
CA LEU A 309 5.16 19.46 12.20
C LEU A 309 6.51 19.11 11.60
N SER A 310 6.95 17.85 11.70
CA SER A 310 8.20 17.39 11.06
C SER A 310 8.18 17.66 9.55
N HIS A 311 7.04 17.44 8.90
CA HIS A 311 6.88 17.71 7.48
C HIS A 311 6.89 19.20 7.15
N ILE A 312 6.14 20.01 7.90
CA ILE A 312 6.14 21.48 7.75
C ILE A 312 7.54 22.04 7.94
N HIS A 313 8.27 21.56 8.95
CA HIS A 313 9.63 22.01 9.24
C HIS A 313 10.60 21.69 8.12
N ARG A 314 10.47 20.51 7.50
CA ARG A 314 11.25 20.14 6.31
C ARG A 314 10.92 21.05 5.12
N GLY A 315 9.65 21.35 4.90
CA GLY A 315 9.19 22.26 3.84
C GLY A 315 9.77 23.66 4.03
N ARG A 316 9.64 24.23 5.23
CA ARG A 316 10.21 25.54 5.59
C ARG A 316 11.72 25.58 5.42
N LEU A 317 12.44 24.54 5.87
CA LEU A 317 13.89 24.46 5.66
C LEU A 317 14.26 24.46 4.17
N LYS A 318 13.49 23.77 3.32
CA LYS A 318 13.72 23.78 1.88
C LYS A 318 13.54 25.18 1.31
N ARG A 319 12.48 25.90 1.67
CA ARG A 319 12.25 27.28 1.20
C ARG A 319 13.32 28.24 1.70
N LEU A 320 13.72 28.11 2.96
CA LEU A 320 14.83 28.85 3.58
C LEU A 320 16.15 28.66 2.82
N LEU A 321 16.50 27.42 2.43
CA LEU A 321 17.78 27.12 1.80
C LEU A 321 17.83 27.31 0.28
N PHE A 322 16.68 27.25 -0.41
CA PHE A 322 16.62 27.21 -1.87
C PHE A 322 15.77 28.30 -2.53
N GLU A 323 14.81 28.88 -1.81
CA GLU A 323 13.80 29.78 -2.40
C GLU A 323 13.93 31.23 -1.89
N GLN A 324 14.83 31.48 -0.93
CA GLN A 324 15.18 32.82 -0.41
C GLN A 324 13.95 33.64 0.07
N GLU A 325 13.00 33.01 0.76
CA GLU A 325 11.92 33.72 1.44
C GLU A 325 12.49 34.71 2.46
N THR A 326 12.04 35.97 2.43
CA THR A 326 12.64 37.09 3.19
C THR A 326 12.72 36.86 4.70
N GLU A 327 11.66 36.30 5.30
CA GLU A 327 11.58 36.04 6.75
C GLU A 327 12.45 34.85 7.17
N LEU A 328 12.55 33.82 6.31
CA LEU A 328 13.39 32.67 6.57
C LEU A 328 14.86 32.96 6.27
N ALA A 329 15.14 33.84 5.31
CA ALA A 329 16.48 34.29 4.95
C ALA A 329 17.15 35.03 6.11
N SER A 330 16.44 35.91 6.83
CA SER A 330 16.98 36.62 8.00
C SER A 330 17.45 35.68 9.12
N ARG A 331 16.71 34.58 9.35
CA ARG A 331 17.11 33.54 10.31
C ARG A 331 18.33 32.77 9.83
N CYS A 332 18.46 32.55 8.53
CA CYS A 332 19.61 31.90 7.92
C CYS A 332 20.87 32.79 7.99
N GLU A 333 20.72 34.11 7.88
CA GLU A 333 21.81 35.08 8.05
C GLU A 333 22.42 35.02 9.46
N LEU A 334 21.61 34.82 10.50
CA LEU A 334 22.12 34.64 11.88
C LEU A 334 23.04 33.42 11.99
N VAL A 335 22.61 32.27 11.44
CA VAL A 335 23.40 31.04 11.42
C VAL A 335 24.65 31.20 10.57
N GLN A 336 24.53 31.87 9.41
CA GLN A 336 25.66 32.14 8.54
C GLN A 336 26.71 33.02 9.24
N LYS A 337 26.28 34.07 9.95
CA LYS A 337 27.16 34.94 10.73
C LYS A 337 27.94 34.14 11.79
N ARG A 338 27.25 33.30 12.57
CA ARG A 338 27.89 32.46 13.60
C ARG A 338 28.86 31.42 13.01
N LEU A 339 28.49 30.82 11.88
CA LEU A 339 29.37 29.89 11.17
C LEU A 339 30.64 30.58 10.65
N LEU A 340 30.53 31.83 10.18
CA LEU A 340 31.68 32.63 9.75
C LEU A 340 32.59 33.01 10.93
N GLU A 341 32.02 33.44 12.05
CA GLU A 341 32.78 33.73 13.29
C GLU A 341 33.56 32.49 13.74
N HIS A 342 32.92 31.32 13.77
CA HIS A 342 33.57 30.07 14.10
C HIS A 342 34.67 29.70 13.09
N ARG A 343 34.41 29.84 11.78
CA ARG A 343 35.41 29.56 10.74
C ARG A 343 36.66 30.44 10.88
N ILE A 344 36.49 31.72 11.20
CA ILE A 344 37.62 32.65 11.36
C ILE A 344 38.46 32.28 12.59
N SER A 345 37.86 31.69 13.63
CA SER A 345 38.57 31.22 14.82
C SER A 345 39.46 30.00 14.58
N LEU A 346 39.26 29.27 13.47
CA LEU A 346 39.96 28.03 13.16
C LEU A 346 41.14 28.25 12.19
N PRO A 347 42.21 27.43 12.27
CA PRO A 347 43.30 27.42 11.29
C PRO A 347 42.80 27.16 9.85
N PRO A 348 43.42 27.75 8.81
CA PRO A 348 43.00 27.56 7.42
C PRO A 348 42.93 26.10 6.94
N LYS A 349 43.72 25.19 7.54
CA LYS A 349 43.69 23.75 7.23
C LYS A 349 42.37 23.09 7.67
N GLU A 350 41.76 23.58 8.73
CA GLU A 350 40.51 23.06 9.30
C GLU A 350 39.28 23.61 8.58
N TRP A 351 39.42 24.70 7.81
CA TRP A 351 38.31 25.26 7.01
C TRP A 351 37.73 24.26 6.02
N GLN A 352 38.56 23.34 5.51
CA GLN A 352 38.13 22.28 4.59
C GLN A 352 37.33 21.16 5.27
N GLN A 353 37.32 21.12 6.61
CA GLN A 353 36.61 20.12 7.41
C GLN A 353 35.25 20.64 7.90
N LEU A 354 34.95 21.94 7.71
CA LEU A 354 33.67 22.52 8.11
C LEU A 354 32.53 22.05 7.21
N PRO A 355 31.39 21.60 7.77
CA PRO A 355 30.22 21.27 6.97
C PRO A 355 29.63 22.50 6.25
N SER A 356 28.84 22.25 5.21
CA SER A 356 28.15 23.33 4.50
C SER A 356 27.07 23.99 5.37
N LEU A 357 26.76 25.27 5.12
CA LEU A 357 25.68 25.97 5.81
C LEU A 357 24.35 25.22 5.69
N GLN A 358 24.04 24.67 4.52
CA GLN A 358 22.84 23.88 4.28
C GLN A 358 22.78 22.62 5.14
N PHE A 359 23.91 21.95 5.34
CA PHE A 359 24.00 20.78 6.22
C PHE A 359 23.76 21.18 7.68
N ILE A 360 24.40 22.25 8.14
CA ILE A 360 24.27 22.76 9.51
C ILE A 360 22.83 23.17 9.81
N CYS A 361 22.17 23.89 8.89
CA CYS A 361 20.76 24.26 9.04
C CYS A 361 19.80 23.05 9.02
N ALA A 362 20.23 21.90 8.50
CA ALA A 362 19.43 20.68 8.47
C ALA A 362 19.54 19.83 9.75
N LEU A 363 20.50 20.13 10.63
CA LEU A 363 20.67 19.46 11.91
C LEU A 363 19.47 19.75 12.83
N PRO A 364 19.03 18.80 13.69
CA PRO A 364 17.79 18.93 14.45
C PRO A 364 17.68 20.23 15.27
N SER A 365 18.72 20.61 16.02
CA SER A 365 18.68 21.79 16.88
C SER A 365 18.47 23.09 16.09
N LEU A 366 19.13 23.23 14.95
CA LEU A 366 18.98 24.41 14.10
C LEU A 366 17.74 24.33 13.21
N ARG A 367 17.44 23.18 12.62
CA ARG A 367 16.22 22.99 11.80
C ARG A 367 14.98 23.34 12.59
N ASP A 368 14.84 22.79 13.80
CA ASP A 368 13.64 22.95 14.61
C ASP A 368 13.52 24.40 15.13
N LEU A 369 14.66 25.07 15.36
CA LEU A 369 14.73 26.49 15.71
C LEU A 369 14.35 27.39 14.52
N LEU A 370 14.97 27.17 13.36
CA LEU A 370 14.76 27.95 12.14
C LEU A 370 13.34 27.77 11.57
N ALA A 371 12.79 26.57 11.69
CA ALA A 371 11.47 26.21 11.18
C ALA A 371 10.31 26.58 12.12
N ARG A 372 10.59 27.29 13.23
CA ARG A 372 9.54 27.83 14.12
C ARG A 372 8.55 28.73 13.36
N PRO A 373 7.30 28.86 13.85
CA PRO A 373 6.32 29.83 13.37
C PRO A 373 6.89 31.23 13.12
N ASP A 374 6.35 31.95 12.13
CA ASP A 374 6.84 33.30 11.76
C ASP A 374 6.73 34.29 12.92
N ARG A 375 5.71 34.14 13.78
CA ARG A 375 5.49 34.98 14.96
C ARG A 375 6.56 34.83 16.05
N GLN A 376 7.39 33.79 15.99
CA GLN A 376 8.42 33.54 17.00
C GLN A 376 9.76 34.09 16.50
N VAL A 377 10.28 35.10 17.19
CA VAL A 377 11.60 35.66 16.89
C VAL A 377 12.68 34.68 17.33
N VAL A 378 13.62 34.37 16.43
CA VAL A 378 14.83 33.59 16.74
C VAL A 378 15.90 34.55 17.22
N THR A 379 16.42 34.34 18.41
CA THR A 379 17.43 35.22 19.03
C THR A 379 18.86 34.69 18.87
N ASP A 380 19.87 35.56 18.94
CA ASP A 380 21.28 35.16 18.89
C ASP A 380 21.65 34.14 19.98
N ILE A 381 21.07 34.25 21.17
CA ILE A 381 21.34 33.34 22.31
C ILE A 381 20.84 31.93 22.02
N GLU A 382 19.67 31.80 21.40
CA GLU A 382 19.12 30.51 21.01
C GLU A 382 19.94 29.86 19.90
N VAL A 383 20.43 30.66 18.96
CA VAL A 383 21.36 30.20 17.93
C VAL A 383 22.65 29.71 18.58
N ASP A 384 23.24 30.47 19.51
CA ASP A 384 24.46 30.05 20.23
C ASP A 384 24.28 28.72 20.99
N THR A 385 23.11 28.56 21.62
CA THR A 385 22.75 27.31 22.32
C THR A 385 22.64 26.14 21.35
N ALA A 386 22.00 26.35 20.19
CA ALA A 386 21.92 25.34 19.16
C ALA A 386 23.32 25.01 18.58
N PHE A 387 24.19 26.00 18.43
CA PHE A 387 25.57 25.81 17.97
C PHE A 387 26.41 24.96 18.94
N ALA A 388 26.15 25.06 20.24
CA ALA A 388 26.81 24.21 21.24
C ALA A 388 26.44 22.72 21.09
N ALA A 389 25.25 22.40 20.58
CA ALA A 389 24.79 21.02 20.35
C ALA A 389 25.28 20.43 19.01
N ILE A 390 25.74 21.26 18.07
CA ILE A 390 26.16 20.84 16.72
C ILE A 390 27.20 19.70 16.74
N PRO A 391 28.29 19.75 17.54
CA PRO A 391 29.30 18.70 17.50
C PRO A 391 28.73 17.31 17.81
N GLU A 392 27.88 17.21 18.84
CA GLU A 392 27.20 15.96 19.22
C GLU A 392 26.21 15.51 18.15
N GLU A 393 25.44 16.43 17.56
CA GLU A 393 24.50 16.12 16.48
C GLU A 393 25.20 15.64 15.21
N ILE A 394 26.36 16.21 14.87
CA ILE A 394 27.18 15.77 13.74
C ILE A 394 27.69 14.36 14.00
N GLU A 395 28.21 14.08 15.20
CA GLU A 395 28.72 12.75 15.53
C GLU A 395 27.62 11.69 15.50
N ALA A 396 26.45 12.00 16.08
CA ALA A 396 25.27 11.14 16.03
C ALA A 396 24.82 10.88 14.58
N TRP A 397 24.73 11.93 13.76
CA TRP A 397 24.38 11.82 12.35
C TRP A 397 25.40 10.98 11.57
N LEU A 398 26.70 11.20 11.79
CA LEU A 398 27.77 10.42 11.15
C LEU A 398 27.69 8.94 11.54
N SER A 399 27.42 8.64 12.80
CA SER A 399 27.26 7.27 13.29
C SER A 399 26.07 6.57 12.61
N GLN A 400 24.92 7.26 12.57
CA GLN A 400 23.71 6.75 11.91
C GLN A 400 23.93 6.56 10.40
N LEU A 401 24.58 7.52 9.74
CA LEU A 401 24.90 7.44 8.31
C LEU A 401 25.81 6.25 8.03
N LYS A 402 26.90 6.09 8.79
CA LYS A 402 27.83 4.96 8.64
C LYS A 402 27.12 3.61 8.81
N SER A 403 26.20 3.51 9.78
CA SER A 403 25.39 2.29 9.98
C SER A 403 24.48 2.01 8.79
N SER A 404 23.66 2.99 8.40
CA SER A 404 22.70 2.83 7.29
C SER A 404 23.39 2.51 5.97
N VAL A 405 24.50 3.18 5.69
CA VAL A 405 25.28 2.97 4.47
C VAL A 405 26.00 1.62 4.52
N GLY A 406 26.54 1.22 5.67
CA GLY A 406 27.15 -0.10 5.87
C GLY A 406 26.16 -1.25 5.60
N GLU A 407 24.93 -1.14 6.09
CA GLU A 407 23.86 -2.12 5.83
C GLU A 407 23.52 -2.23 4.33
N GLU A 408 23.46 -1.08 3.63
CA GLU A 408 23.21 -1.05 2.18
C GLU A 408 24.36 -1.70 1.41
N ILE A 409 25.61 -1.46 1.81
CA ILE A 409 26.79 -2.13 1.24
C ILE A 409 26.71 -3.63 1.44
N ASP A 410 26.38 -4.11 2.63
CA ASP A 410 26.25 -5.53 2.91
C ASP A 410 25.16 -6.18 2.05
N GLN A 411 24.06 -5.48 1.80
CA GLN A 411 23.03 -5.93 0.89
C GLN A 411 23.54 -6.02 -0.56
N ILE A 412 24.27 -5.01 -1.03
CA ILE A 412 24.89 -5.01 -2.36
C ILE A 412 25.90 -6.15 -2.50
N ASN A 413 26.75 -6.32 -1.49
CA ASN A 413 27.75 -7.39 -1.45
C ASN A 413 27.08 -8.77 -1.49
N ARG A 414 25.97 -8.99 -0.78
CA ARG A 414 25.20 -10.25 -0.91
C ARG A 414 24.74 -10.50 -2.34
N MET A 415 24.19 -9.48 -3.01
CA MET A 415 23.72 -9.58 -4.40
C MET A 415 24.84 -9.77 -5.43
N VAL A 416 26.06 -9.31 -5.14
CA VAL A 416 27.21 -9.38 -6.06
C VAL A 416 27.99 -10.68 -5.88
N TYR A 417 28.26 -11.07 -4.63
CA TYR A 417 29.20 -12.15 -4.30
C TYR A 417 28.54 -13.46 -3.87
N LYS A 418 27.28 -13.46 -3.39
CA LYS A 418 26.63 -14.65 -2.81
C LYS A 418 25.38 -15.11 -3.56
N GLU A 419 24.51 -14.19 -3.95
CA GLU A 419 23.26 -14.50 -4.61
C GLU A 419 23.42 -14.49 -6.14
N ARG A 420 23.06 -15.59 -6.80
CA ARG A 420 23.03 -15.65 -8.27
C ARG A 420 21.81 -14.90 -8.78
N GLY A 421 22.05 -13.87 -9.60
CA GLY A 421 21.02 -13.02 -10.19
C GLY A 421 21.62 -11.93 -11.07
N TYR A 422 20.80 -10.99 -11.51
CA TYR A 422 21.22 -9.95 -12.48
C TYR A 422 22.50 -9.21 -12.08
N ARG A 423 22.65 -8.82 -10.81
CA ARG A 423 23.86 -8.10 -10.35
C ARG A 423 25.11 -8.97 -10.38
N TYR A 424 24.99 -10.25 -10.03
CA TYR A 424 26.07 -11.22 -10.12
C TYR A 424 26.51 -11.43 -11.58
N ASP A 425 25.56 -11.58 -12.51
CA ASP A 425 25.88 -11.79 -13.94
C ASP A 425 26.61 -10.60 -14.56
N VAL A 426 26.29 -9.38 -14.10
CA VAL A 426 26.97 -8.14 -14.52
C VAL A 426 28.36 -8.00 -13.87
N ALA A 427 28.51 -8.41 -12.61
CA ALA A 427 29.76 -8.28 -11.86
C ALA A 427 30.82 -9.32 -12.25
N ARG A 428 30.40 -10.57 -12.45
CA ARG A 428 31.26 -11.74 -12.67
C ARG A 428 32.34 -11.56 -13.76
N PRO A 429 32.07 -10.92 -14.92
CA PRO A 429 33.07 -10.71 -15.97
C PRO A 429 34.25 -9.82 -15.53
N HIS A 430 34.08 -8.98 -14.50
CA HIS A 430 35.12 -8.07 -14.03
C HIS A 430 36.21 -8.74 -13.21
N PHE A 431 35.91 -9.86 -12.54
CA PHE A 431 36.83 -10.52 -11.61
C PHE A 431 37.87 -11.41 -12.30
N LYS A 432 37.80 -11.64 -13.62
CA LYS A 432 38.81 -12.38 -14.43
C LYS A 432 39.48 -13.60 -13.76
N MET A 433 38.76 -14.29 -12.88
CA MET A 433 39.24 -15.40 -12.05
C MET A 433 38.31 -16.60 -12.18
N ALA A 434 38.67 -17.73 -11.59
CA ALA A 434 37.83 -18.93 -11.58
C ALA A 434 36.54 -18.71 -10.78
N GLN A 435 35.50 -19.52 -11.07
CA GLN A 435 34.20 -19.39 -10.38
C GLN A 435 34.33 -19.70 -8.88
N GLU A 436 35.09 -20.74 -8.54
CA GLU A 436 35.32 -21.17 -7.17
C GLU A 436 36.10 -20.12 -6.37
N GLU A 437 37.10 -19.50 -7.00
CA GLU A 437 37.87 -18.40 -6.41
C GLU A 437 36.96 -17.18 -6.15
N PHE A 438 36.10 -16.84 -7.11
CA PHE A 438 35.12 -15.76 -6.95
C PHE A 438 34.11 -16.04 -5.83
N ASP A 439 33.53 -17.25 -5.79
CA ASP A 439 32.54 -17.65 -4.78
C ASP A 439 33.16 -17.76 -3.37
N SER A 440 34.50 -17.89 -3.28
CA SER A 440 35.24 -17.89 -2.02
C SER A 440 35.54 -16.50 -1.46
N LEU A 441 35.31 -15.42 -2.24
CA LEU A 441 35.55 -14.06 -1.78
C LEU A 441 34.57 -13.69 -0.66
N VAL A 442 35.12 -13.27 0.48
CA VAL A 442 34.34 -12.77 1.62
C VAL A 442 34.53 -11.28 1.71
N PRO A 443 33.62 -10.45 1.17
CA PRO A 443 33.76 -9.01 1.23
C PRO A 443 33.80 -8.51 2.67
N THR A 444 34.65 -7.53 2.92
CA THR A 444 34.69 -6.79 4.19
C THR A 444 33.28 -6.31 4.53
N PRO A 445 32.75 -6.56 5.75
CA PRO A 445 31.37 -6.20 6.10
C PRO A 445 31.23 -4.80 6.70
N GLY A 446 30.04 -4.22 6.51
CA GLY A 446 29.55 -3.04 7.23
C GLY A 446 30.40 -1.78 7.02
N GLN A 447 30.75 -1.12 8.12
CA GLN A 447 31.41 0.19 8.10
C GLN A 447 32.86 0.14 7.58
N GLN A 448 33.55 -0.99 7.73
CA GLN A 448 34.93 -1.16 7.26
C GLN A 448 35.01 -1.15 5.73
N SER A 449 33.91 -1.50 5.04
CA SER A 449 33.81 -1.51 3.59
C SER A 449 33.77 -0.10 2.98
N LEU A 450 33.49 0.94 3.78
CA LEU A 450 33.38 2.34 3.34
C LEU A 450 34.72 2.93 2.85
N GLU A 451 35.83 2.33 3.26
CA GLU A 451 37.18 2.77 2.93
C GLU A 451 37.78 1.97 1.76
N MET A 452 37.09 0.90 1.31
CA MET A 452 37.56 0.03 0.23
C MET A 452 37.54 0.76 -1.12
N ALA A 453 38.58 0.53 -1.93
CA ALA A 453 38.70 1.17 -3.25
C ALA A 453 37.51 0.88 -4.18
N THR A 454 36.86 -0.26 -3.99
CA THR A 454 35.68 -0.70 -4.75
C THR A 454 34.38 0.00 -4.32
N THR A 455 34.34 0.61 -3.14
CA THR A 455 33.11 1.20 -2.57
C THR A 455 33.04 2.68 -2.90
N TRP A 456 31.99 3.10 -3.60
CA TRP A 456 31.80 4.49 -3.98
C TRP A 456 30.49 5.03 -3.44
N VAL A 457 30.59 6.19 -2.79
CA VAL A 457 29.48 6.90 -2.20
C VAL A 457 29.04 7.99 -3.17
N SER A 458 27.77 8.01 -3.52
CA SER A 458 27.18 8.95 -4.47
C SER A 458 26.15 9.83 -3.80
N CYS A 459 26.14 11.11 -4.12
CA CYS A 459 25.14 12.03 -3.60
C CYS A 459 23.87 11.89 -4.43
N LEU A 460 22.76 11.51 -3.79
CA LEU A 460 21.48 11.30 -4.50
C LEU A 460 20.93 12.60 -5.11
N ALA A 461 21.35 13.75 -4.58
CA ALA A 461 20.92 15.07 -5.00
C ALA A 461 21.55 15.57 -6.31
N CYS A 462 22.85 15.35 -6.49
CA CYS A 462 23.62 15.88 -7.63
C CYS A 462 24.29 14.79 -8.47
N ARG A 463 24.17 13.52 -8.06
CA ARG A 463 24.73 12.34 -8.71
C ARG A 463 26.26 12.32 -8.83
N LYS A 464 26.98 13.18 -8.12
CA LYS A 464 28.43 13.09 -7.99
C LYS A 464 28.80 11.94 -7.05
N SER A 465 29.95 11.31 -7.29
CA SER A 465 30.43 10.13 -6.57
C SER A 465 31.86 10.31 -6.08
N TRP A 466 32.16 9.72 -4.93
CA TRP A 466 33.48 9.75 -4.30
C TRP A 466 33.89 8.36 -3.83
N SER A 467 35.20 8.14 -3.77
CA SER A 467 35.82 6.88 -3.33
C SER A 467 35.89 6.73 -1.81
N THR A 468 35.58 7.77 -1.02
CA THR A 468 35.56 7.69 0.44
C THR A 468 34.35 8.40 1.02
N LEU A 469 33.79 7.88 2.11
CA LEU A 469 32.66 8.54 2.78
C LEU A 469 33.03 9.94 3.29
N SER A 470 34.26 10.14 3.80
CA SER A 470 34.75 11.42 4.29
C SER A 470 34.85 12.50 3.20
N THR A 471 35.11 12.12 1.94
CA THR A 471 35.05 13.07 0.81
C THR A 471 33.60 13.32 0.36
N ALA A 472 32.75 12.30 0.40
CA ALA A 472 31.34 12.42 0.05
C ALA A 472 30.55 13.31 1.01
N ILE A 473 30.74 13.15 2.33
CA ILE A 473 30.09 13.96 3.36
C ILE A 473 30.42 15.45 3.17
N ARG A 474 31.69 15.79 2.87
CA ARG A 474 32.10 17.18 2.60
C ARG A 474 31.37 17.80 1.42
N HIS A 475 30.92 16.99 0.47
CA HIS A 475 30.14 17.48 -0.65
C HIS A 475 28.67 17.73 -0.32
N SER A 476 28.12 17.05 0.70
CA SER A 476 26.68 16.90 0.95
C SER A 476 25.90 18.11 0.42
N CYS A 477 25.24 17.91 -0.73
CA CYS A 477 24.70 19.00 -1.56
C CYS A 477 23.58 19.81 -0.89
N GLY A 478 23.28 19.56 0.38
CA GLY A 478 22.28 20.26 1.17
C GLY A 478 20.85 20.14 0.65
N ARG A 479 20.63 19.51 -0.52
CA ARG A 479 19.30 19.15 -0.99
C ARG A 479 18.75 18.12 -0.02
N VAL A 480 17.96 18.62 0.92
CA VAL A 480 16.98 17.85 1.67
C VAL A 480 16.16 17.12 0.62
N THR A 481 16.48 15.85 0.38
CA THR A 481 15.78 15.04 -0.62
C THR A 481 14.32 14.97 -0.17
N SER A 482 13.41 15.31 -1.08
CA SER A 482 11.96 15.24 -0.88
C SER A 482 11.44 13.80 -0.64
N SER A 483 12.32 12.82 -0.57
CA SER A 483 11.96 11.42 -0.34
C SER A 483 11.87 11.13 1.16
N GLN A 484 10.69 10.67 1.55
CA GLN A 484 10.15 10.32 2.88
C GLN A 484 10.97 9.36 3.77
N SER A 485 12.23 9.11 3.46
CA SER A 485 13.08 8.25 4.29
C SER A 485 14.18 9.08 4.89
N GLU A 486 14.32 8.99 6.21
CA GLU A 486 15.57 9.20 6.94
C GLU A 486 16.70 8.25 6.47
N ARG A 487 16.53 7.54 5.34
CA ARG A 487 17.59 6.82 4.64
C ARG A 487 18.50 7.82 3.96
N ALA A 488 19.79 7.58 4.15
CA ALA A 488 20.93 8.40 3.79
C ALA A 488 20.74 9.32 2.56
N THR A 489 21.21 10.55 2.69
CA THR A 489 21.44 11.53 1.61
C THR A 489 22.40 11.04 0.51
N PHE A 490 22.98 9.87 0.71
CA PHE A 490 23.95 9.23 -0.14
C PHE A 490 23.49 7.81 -0.48
N GLY A 491 23.71 7.39 -1.72
CA GLY A 491 23.60 5.99 -2.13
C GLY A 491 24.97 5.39 -2.35
N VAL A 492 25.11 4.08 -2.19
CA VAL A 492 26.39 3.39 -2.40
C VAL A 492 26.36 2.43 -3.57
N SER A 493 27.51 2.31 -4.23
CA SER A 493 27.72 1.42 -5.35
C SER A 493 29.09 0.75 -5.27
N THR A 494 29.14 -0.51 -5.68
CA THR A 494 30.40 -1.21 -5.90
C THR A 494 30.86 -0.92 -7.33
N MET A 495 31.99 -0.24 -7.48
CA MET A 495 32.52 0.14 -8.79
C MET A 495 33.27 -1.02 -9.43
N LEU A 496 32.53 -1.81 -10.22
CA LEU A 496 33.05 -2.99 -10.89
C LEU A 496 34.31 -2.76 -11.75
N PRO A 497 34.49 -1.63 -12.46
CA PRO A 497 35.72 -1.35 -13.19
C PRO A 497 36.97 -1.29 -12.29
N VAL A 498 36.83 -0.87 -11.02
CA VAL A 498 37.96 -0.76 -10.08
C VAL A 498 38.56 -2.12 -9.77
N ILE A 499 37.76 -3.20 -9.75
CA ILE A 499 38.25 -4.57 -9.56
C ILE A 499 39.33 -4.90 -10.59
N THR A 500 39.09 -4.55 -11.85
CA THR A 500 40.07 -4.79 -12.91
C THR A 500 41.37 -4.02 -12.67
N LEU A 501 41.26 -2.79 -12.15
CA LEU A 501 42.42 -1.94 -11.86
C LEU A 501 43.22 -2.48 -10.67
N LEU A 502 42.55 -2.97 -9.62
CA LEU A 502 43.19 -3.63 -8.48
C LEU A 502 43.97 -4.87 -8.93
N GLN A 503 43.35 -5.72 -9.77
CA GLN A 503 44.00 -6.90 -10.33
C GLN A 503 45.22 -6.56 -11.19
N LEU A 504 45.10 -5.56 -12.06
CA LEU A 504 46.23 -5.09 -12.89
C LEU A 504 47.38 -4.50 -12.04
N SER A 505 47.07 -4.01 -10.84
CA SER A 505 48.05 -3.46 -9.91
C SER A 505 48.61 -4.51 -8.93
N GLY A 506 48.12 -5.75 -8.99
CA GLY A 506 48.48 -6.82 -8.05
C GLY A 506 48.04 -6.55 -6.62
N MET A 507 46.94 -5.82 -6.42
CA MET A 507 46.38 -5.51 -5.10
C MET A 507 45.15 -6.39 -4.81
N ASP A 508 44.92 -6.68 -3.52
CA ASP A 508 43.79 -7.50 -3.10
C ASP A 508 42.45 -6.78 -3.37
N ILE A 509 41.46 -7.51 -3.89
CA ILE A 509 40.20 -6.88 -4.33
C ILE A 509 39.31 -6.51 -3.15
N ILE A 510 39.44 -7.23 -2.03
CA ILE A 510 38.51 -7.18 -0.91
C ILE A 510 39.00 -6.29 0.22
N SER A 511 40.31 -6.23 0.45
CA SER A 511 40.90 -5.49 1.57
C SER A 511 41.56 -4.17 1.18
N THR A 512 41.83 -3.93 -0.10
CA THR A 512 42.56 -2.72 -0.51
C THR A 512 41.71 -1.46 -0.36
N THR A 513 42.21 -0.50 0.41
CA THR A 513 41.57 0.79 0.63
C THR A 513 41.78 1.76 -0.54
N ALA A 514 40.94 2.78 -0.64
CA ALA A 514 41.08 3.84 -1.63
C ALA A 514 42.38 4.65 -1.46
N ASP A 515 42.91 4.73 -0.23
CA ASP A 515 44.15 5.46 0.08
C ASP A 515 45.39 4.60 -0.23
N GLU A 516 45.37 3.29 0.06
CA GLU A 516 46.43 2.36 -0.39
C GLU A 516 46.57 2.33 -1.92
N MET A 517 45.44 2.45 -2.64
CA MET A 517 45.44 2.52 -4.10
C MET A 517 46.02 3.86 -4.62
N ASP A 518 45.82 4.96 -3.89
CA ASP A 518 46.45 6.26 -4.19
C ASP A 518 47.97 6.20 -3.91
N ASP A 519 48.38 5.63 -2.77
CA ASP A 519 49.78 5.49 -2.36
C ASP A 519 50.59 4.60 -3.31
N LYS A 520 49.95 3.59 -3.91
CA LYS A 520 50.58 2.76 -4.95
C LYS A 520 51.00 3.59 -6.18
N GLY A 521 50.30 4.69 -6.46
CA GLY A 521 50.68 5.65 -7.51
C GLY A 521 50.65 5.11 -8.95
N VAL A 522 49.90 4.04 -9.22
CA VAL A 522 49.83 3.43 -10.56
C VAL A 522 49.01 4.29 -11.53
N VAL A 523 49.52 4.43 -12.75
CA VAL A 523 48.85 5.16 -13.84
C VAL A 523 48.40 4.16 -14.90
N PHE A 524 47.16 4.32 -15.37
CA PHE A 524 46.54 3.40 -16.32
C PHE A 524 46.39 4.06 -17.69
N ARG A 525 46.61 3.28 -18.74
CA ARG A 525 46.34 3.66 -20.13
C ARG A 525 45.17 2.86 -20.67
N CYS A 526 44.16 3.53 -21.23
CA CYS A 526 43.08 2.84 -21.92
C CYS A 526 43.53 2.39 -23.32
N THR A 527 43.36 1.11 -23.65
CA THR A 527 43.76 0.53 -24.95
C THR A 527 42.62 0.44 -25.96
N ARG A 528 41.37 0.73 -25.56
CA ARG A 528 40.18 0.74 -26.44
C ARG A 528 39.84 2.15 -26.90
N LYS A 529 40.33 2.52 -28.09
CA LYS A 529 40.13 3.86 -28.70
C LYS A 529 38.69 4.13 -29.16
N ASP A 530 37.91 3.08 -29.39
CA ASP A 530 36.56 3.09 -29.94
C ASP A 530 35.47 3.58 -28.95
N ARG A 531 35.71 3.49 -27.64
CA ARG A 531 34.74 3.88 -26.60
C ARG A 531 34.94 5.27 -25.99
N HIS A 532 36.03 5.97 -26.36
CA HIS A 532 36.39 7.29 -25.83
C HIS A 532 36.32 8.40 -26.88
N ARG A 533 35.34 8.39 -27.79
CA ARG A 533 35.05 9.58 -28.62
C ARG A 533 34.49 10.70 -27.75
N VAL A 534 35.37 11.38 -27.02
CA VAL A 534 35.06 12.66 -26.38
C VAL A 534 34.96 13.72 -27.48
N ARG A 535 33.92 14.56 -27.40
CA ARG A 535 33.58 15.67 -28.31
C ARG A 535 34.67 16.74 -28.52
N SER A 536 35.89 16.59 -28.00
CA SER A 536 36.94 17.60 -28.08
C SER A 536 37.89 17.46 -29.28
N GLY A 537 37.71 16.49 -30.17
CA GLY A 537 38.53 16.37 -31.39
C GLY A 537 40.02 16.06 -31.15
N SER A 538 40.40 15.65 -29.93
CA SER A 538 41.76 15.18 -29.65
C SER A 538 41.78 13.65 -29.57
N ASP A 539 42.50 13.03 -30.50
CA ASP A 539 42.78 11.59 -30.64
C ASP A 539 43.73 11.06 -29.53
N ALA A 540 43.62 11.62 -28.33
CA ALA A 540 44.58 11.43 -27.24
C ALA A 540 44.24 10.19 -26.41
N ASP A 541 45.19 9.27 -26.29
CA ASP A 541 45.12 8.13 -25.39
C ASP A 541 44.87 8.62 -23.95
N PHE A 542 43.81 8.12 -23.29
CA PHE A 542 43.61 8.42 -21.88
C PHE A 542 44.70 7.76 -21.04
N ILE A 543 45.49 8.58 -20.35
CA ILE A 543 46.48 8.18 -19.36
C ILE A 543 46.16 8.94 -18.07
N GLY A 544 45.94 8.22 -16.97
CA GLY A 544 45.61 8.87 -15.71
C GLY A 544 45.60 7.92 -14.51
N THR A 545 45.39 8.49 -13.32
CA THR A 545 45.22 7.73 -12.08
C THR A 545 43.94 6.89 -12.12
N TRP A 546 43.82 5.90 -11.23
CA TRP A 546 42.61 5.08 -11.12
C TRP A 546 41.35 5.93 -10.87
N ARG A 547 41.42 6.96 -10.03
CA ARG A 547 40.29 7.91 -9.80
C ARG A 547 39.92 8.68 -11.07
N SER A 548 40.92 9.11 -11.85
CA SER A 548 40.69 9.80 -13.13
C SER A 548 40.03 8.87 -14.15
N PHE A 549 40.46 7.61 -14.19
CA PHE A 549 39.88 6.58 -15.06
C PHE A 549 38.41 6.33 -14.72
N VAL A 550 38.09 6.14 -13.44
CA VAL A 550 36.71 5.94 -12.97
C VAL A 550 35.84 7.18 -13.24
N GLY A 551 36.38 8.38 -13.01
CA GLY A 551 35.68 9.63 -13.28
C GLY A 551 35.32 9.83 -14.76
N GLN A 552 36.14 9.33 -15.70
CA GLN A 552 35.81 9.36 -17.13
C GLN A 552 34.70 8.36 -17.50
N LEU A 553 34.71 7.16 -16.93
CA LEU A 553 33.66 6.17 -17.19
C LEU A 553 32.28 6.67 -16.73
N TRP A 554 32.22 7.39 -15.61
CA TRP A 554 30.97 7.98 -15.13
C TRP A 554 30.40 9.04 -16.09
N LYS A 555 31.25 9.94 -16.62
CA LYS A 555 30.82 10.96 -17.59
C LYS A 555 30.18 10.35 -18.84
N LEU A 556 30.71 9.23 -19.32
CA LEU A 556 30.15 8.49 -20.46
C LEU A 556 28.79 7.83 -20.16
N SER A 557 28.50 7.50 -18.89
CA SER A 557 27.24 6.89 -18.47
C SER A 557 26.11 7.89 -18.21
N THR A 558 26.44 9.12 -17.81
CA THR A 558 25.46 10.18 -17.51
C THR A 558 24.94 10.92 -18.75
N ASP A 559 25.63 10.81 -19.89
CA ASP A 559 25.25 11.45 -21.16
C ASP A 559 24.27 10.59 -22.00
N ILE A 560 23.68 9.53 -21.44
CA ILE A 560 22.71 8.61 -22.11
C ILE A 560 21.26 8.87 -21.67
N HIS A 561 20.96 10.01 -21.01
CA HIS A 561 19.58 10.40 -20.70
C HIS A 561 19.09 11.60 -21.49
#